data_AF-A0A8J4RXX7-F1
#
_entry.id   AF-A0A8J4RXX7-F1
#
_cell.length_a   1.000
_cell.length_b   1.000
_cell.length_c   1.000
_cell.angle_alpha   90.00
_cell.angle_beta   90.00
_cell.angle_gamma   90.00
#
_symmetry.space_group_name_H-M   'P 1'
#
loop_
_entity.id
_entity.type
_entity.pdbx_description
1 polymer ?
#
loop_
_entity_poly.entity_id
_entity_poly.type
_entity_poly.pdbx_seq_one_letter_code
_entity_poly.pdbx_strand_id
1 'polypeptide(L)'
;STPAEDASVERVLNELNEVFEIIAAVPLMDEEEYGELREHFEKGRGLDEIDERGYSIKEGTYKIWKGERDLNVVTKGVDADSALILQRILMHTLNIEKKVREMLVNGGVDPDDEDNSEENSKAN
;
A
#
# COMPACT_ATOMS: atom_id res chain seq x y z
N SER A 1 -7.23 -23.90 11.98
CA SER A 1 -8.14 -22.80 11.66
C SER A 1 -9.51 -23.37 11.32
N THR A 2 -10.58 -22.76 11.83
CA THR A 2 -11.95 -23.14 11.44
C THR A 2 -12.39 -22.32 10.21
N PRO A 3 -13.22 -22.86 9.31
CA PRO A 3 -13.62 -22.17 8.07
C PRO A 3 -14.29 -20.80 8.27
N ALA A 4 -14.84 -20.55 9.46
CA ALA A 4 -15.49 -19.28 9.79
C ALA A 4 -14.48 -18.14 10.08
N GLU A 5 -13.29 -18.47 10.61
CA GLU A 5 -12.22 -17.50 10.86
C GLU A 5 -11.53 -17.11 9.54
N ASP A 6 -11.26 -18.08 8.66
CA ASP A 6 -10.72 -17.84 7.31
C ASP A 6 -11.65 -16.92 6.47
N ALA A 7 -12.97 -17.14 6.53
CA ALA A 7 -13.93 -16.28 5.86
C ALA A 7 -14.02 -14.86 6.44
N SER A 8 -13.51 -14.65 7.66
CA SER A 8 -13.52 -13.34 8.33
C SER A 8 -12.32 -12.48 7.91
N VAL A 9 -11.11 -13.06 7.83
CA VAL A 9 -9.92 -12.33 7.40
C VAL A 9 -9.99 -11.99 5.91
N GLU A 10 -10.55 -12.87 5.06
CA GLU A 10 -10.73 -12.58 3.64
C GLU A 10 -11.66 -11.37 3.42
N ARG A 11 -12.71 -11.22 4.22
CA ARG A 11 -13.57 -10.02 4.17
C ARG A 11 -12.80 -8.77 4.54
N VAL A 12 -12.02 -8.82 5.62
CA VAL A 12 -11.19 -7.70 6.07
C VAL A 12 -10.18 -7.30 4.99
N LEU A 13 -9.52 -8.28 4.36
CA LEU A 13 -8.58 -8.04 3.28
C LEU A 13 -9.22 -7.35 2.08
N ASN A 14 -10.48 -7.64 1.78
CA ASN A 14 -11.22 -6.98 0.71
C ASN A 14 -11.74 -5.61 1.12
N GLU A 15 -12.38 -5.49 2.28
CA GLU A 15 -13.02 -4.26 2.77
C GLU A 15 -11.99 -3.16 3.06
N LEU A 16 -10.83 -3.51 3.61
CA LEU A 16 -9.79 -2.55 3.98
C LEU A 16 -8.69 -2.42 2.91
N ASN A 17 -8.88 -3.01 1.73
CA ASN A 17 -7.84 -3.02 0.69
C ASN A 17 -7.35 -1.62 0.31
N GLU A 18 -8.27 -0.67 0.13
CA GLU A 18 -7.95 0.74 -0.18
C GLU A 18 -7.17 1.39 0.95
N VAL A 19 -7.54 1.10 2.21
CA VAL A 19 -6.81 1.57 3.40
C VAL A 19 -5.38 1.02 3.41
N PHE A 20 -5.19 -0.25 3.07
CA PHE A 20 -3.85 -0.84 2.98
C PHE A 20 -3.00 -0.24 1.86
N GLU A 21 -3.63 0.15 0.74
CA GLU A 21 -2.95 0.87 -0.33
C GLU A 21 -2.53 2.28 0.11
N ILE A 22 -3.41 3.00 0.81
CA ILE A 22 -3.11 4.30 1.43
C ILE A 22 -1.93 4.16 2.40
N ILE A 23 -1.97 3.19 3.33
CA ILE A 23 -0.89 2.90 4.27
C ILE A 23 0.42 2.61 3.54
N ALA A 24 0.37 1.84 2.46
CA ALA A 24 1.55 1.52 1.65
C ALA A 24 2.16 2.76 0.98
N ALA A 25 1.34 3.75 0.61
CA ALA A 25 1.75 4.98 -0.07
C ALA A 25 2.31 6.06 0.87
N VAL A 26 2.05 5.99 2.18
CA VAL A 26 2.46 7.01 3.19
C VAL A 26 3.88 7.53 3.01
N PRO A 27 4.94 6.71 2.82
CA PRO A 27 6.31 7.21 2.69
C PRO A 27 6.57 8.07 1.46
N LEU A 28 5.70 7.98 0.45
CA LEU A 28 5.80 8.69 -0.83
C LEU A 28 4.80 9.85 -0.92
N MET A 29 3.92 10.01 0.07
CA MET A 29 2.92 11.08 0.08
C MET A 29 3.58 12.44 0.22
N ASP A 30 3.17 13.35 -0.65
CA ASP A 30 3.52 14.75 -0.58
C ASP A 30 2.94 15.39 0.70
N GLU A 31 3.76 16.16 1.40
CA GLU A 31 3.39 16.75 2.69
C GLU A 31 2.44 17.96 2.53
N GLU A 32 2.48 18.67 1.39
CA GLU A 32 1.61 19.81 1.13
C GLU A 32 0.19 19.36 0.74
N GLU A 33 0.09 18.32 -0.09
CA GLU A 33 -1.20 17.81 -0.57
C GLU A 33 -1.87 16.83 0.41
N TYR A 34 -1.11 15.92 1.03
CA TYR A 34 -1.63 14.83 1.85
C TYR A 34 -1.12 14.85 3.30
N GLY A 35 -0.61 15.99 3.78
CA GLY A 35 0.05 16.11 5.09
C GLY A 35 -0.75 15.56 6.27
N GLU A 36 -2.04 15.90 6.37
CA GLU A 36 -2.90 15.41 7.47
C GLU A 36 -3.07 13.89 7.44
N LEU A 37 -3.27 13.31 6.24
CA LEU A 37 -3.45 11.88 6.06
C LEU A 37 -2.15 11.12 6.36
N ARG A 38 -1.02 11.64 5.86
CA ARG A 38 0.30 11.12 6.16
C ARG A 38 0.59 11.16 7.66
N GLU A 39 0.33 12.29 8.32
CA GLU A 39 0.55 12.43 9.77
C GLU A 39 -0.32 11.46 10.56
N HIS A 40 -1.58 11.26 10.17
CA HIS A 40 -2.50 10.33 10.81
C HIS A 40 -1.95 8.89 10.88
N PHE A 41 -1.31 8.40 9.82
CA PHE A 41 -0.72 7.07 9.78
C PHE A 41 0.72 7.02 10.30
N GLU A 42 1.55 8.01 9.99
CA GLU A 42 2.97 8.01 10.32
C GLU A 42 3.21 8.19 11.83
N LYS A 43 2.47 9.14 12.44
CA LYS A 43 2.67 9.59 13.83
C LYS A 43 1.41 9.55 14.67
N GLY A 44 0.23 9.56 14.04
CA GLY A 44 -1.07 9.53 14.67
C GLY A 44 -1.54 8.11 15.01
N ARG A 45 -2.86 7.94 15.03
CA ARG A 45 -3.52 6.71 15.47
C ARG A 45 -3.95 5.78 14.33
N GLY A 46 -3.68 6.10 13.07
CA GLY A 46 -4.21 5.33 11.94
C GLY A 46 -3.81 3.85 11.96
N LEU A 47 -2.57 3.55 12.38
CA LEU A 47 -2.15 2.16 12.59
C LEU A 47 -2.66 1.57 13.91
N ASP A 48 -2.79 2.38 14.96
CA ASP A 48 -3.32 1.94 16.25
C ASP A 48 -4.78 1.50 16.15
N GLU A 49 -5.58 2.18 15.32
CA GLU A 49 -6.98 1.85 15.09
C GLU A 49 -7.18 0.49 14.39
N ILE A 50 -6.15 -0.01 13.70
CA ILE A 50 -6.16 -1.35 13.09
C ILE A 50 -5.68 -2.39 14.10
N ASP A 51 -4.63 -2.07 14.88
CA ASP A 51 -4.17 -2.90 16.00
C ASP A 51 -5.27 -3.10 17.06
N GLU A 52 -6.04 -2.06 17.38
CA GLU A 52 -7.19 -2.10 18.31
C GLU A 52 -8.33 -3.02 17.83
N ARG A 53 -8.39 -3.34 16.52
CA ARG A 53 -9.33 -4.32 15.95
C ARG A 53 -8.82 -5.76 16.05
N GLY A 54 -7.63 -5.96 16.62
CA GLY A 54 -7.02 -7.27 16.84
C GLY A 54 -5.91 -7.65 15.85
N TYR A 55 -5.48 -6.74 14.96
CA TYR A 55 -4.47 -7.03 13.94
C TYR A 55 -3.15 -6.33 14.25
N SER A 56 -2.14 -7.06 14.72
CA SER A 56 -0.83 -6.51 15.06
C SER A 56 -0.02 -6.15 13.81
N ILE A 57 -0.24 -4.98 13.23
CA ILE A 57 0.38 -4.56 11.96
C ILE A 57 1.35 -3.40 12.10
N LYS A 58 1.27 -2.62 13.18
CA LYS A 58 2.02 -1.36 13.32
C LYS A 58 3.54 -1.52 13.12
N GLU A 59 4.17 -2.45 13.84
CA GLU A 59 5.61 -2.68 13.71
C GLU A 59 6.02 -3.19 12.32
N GLY A 60 5.22 -4.09 11.74
CA GLY A 60 5.47 -4.63 10.40
C GLY A 60 5.40 -3.54 9.33
N THR A 61 4.38 -2.68 9.40
CA THR A 61 4.22 -1.52 8.52
C THR A 61 5.42 -0.57 8.60
N TYR A 62 5.91 -0.24 9.80
CA TYR A 62 7.11 0.60 9.93
C TYR A 62 8.37 -0.06 9.34
N LYS A 63 8.51 -1.39 9.40
CA LYS A 63 9.63 -2.08 8.73
C LYS A 63 9.52 -1.92 7.21
N ILE A 64 8.32 -2.09 6.65
CA ILE A 64 8.07 -1.90 5.22
C ILE A 64 8.44 -0.47 4.81
N TRP A 65 7.98 0.55 5.54
CA TRP A 65 8.31 1.94 5.26
C TRP A 65 9.82 2.24 5.35
N LYS A 66 10.56 1.51 6.18
CA LYS A 66 12.02 1.61 6.31
C LYS A 66 12.81 0.81 5.28
N GLY A 67 12.15 0.15 4.34
CA GLY A 67 12.81 -0.58 3.25
C GLY A 67 12.89 -2.10 3.42
N GLU A 68 12.30 -2.69 4.46
CA GLU A 68 12.25 -4.15 4.59
C GLU A 68 11.32 -4.75 3.52
N ARG A 69 11.79 -5.76 2.79
CA ARG A 69 11.05 -6.43 1.72
C ARG A 69 10.99 -7.95 1.91
N ASP A 70 11.66 -8.50 2.92
CA ASP A 70 11.52 -9.91 3.31
C ASP A 70 10.24 -10.08 4.16
N LEU A 71 9.26 -10.78 3.59
CA LEU A 71 7.99 -11.06 4.23
C LEU A 71 8.18 -11.77 5.59
N ASN A 72 9.17 -12.65 5.73
CA ASN A 72 9.42 -13.37 6.99
C ASN A 72 9.87 -12.42 8.11
N VAL A 73 10.60 -11.36 7.77
CA VAL A 73 11.04 -10.34 8.74
C VAL A 73 9.89 -9.41 9.11
N VAL A 74 9.07 -9.05 8.12
CA VAL A 74 7.88 -8.21 8.30
C VAL A 74 6.87 -8.89 9.24
N THR A 75 6.53 -10.16 9.01
CA THR A 75 5.49 -10.89 9.75
C THR A 75 6.00 -11.64 10.99
N LYS A 76 7.27 -11.45 11.35
CA LYS A 76 7.85 -12.17 12.49
C LYS A 76 7.14 -11.82 13.79
N GLY A 77 6.56 -12.84 14.42
CA GLY A 77 5.97 -12.74 15.76
C GLY A 77 4.51 -12.28 15.80
N VAL A 78 3.86 -12.14 14.65
CA VAL A 78 2.42 -11.84 14.57
C VAL A 78 1.62 -13.10 14.22
N ASP A 79 0.32 -13.06 14.46
CA ASP A 79 -0.62 -14.12 14.08
C ASP A 79 -0.85 -14.19 12.56
N ALA A 80 -1.57 -15.22 12.10
CA ALA A 80 -1.78 -15.47 10.69
C ALA A 80 -2.56 -14.35 9.97
N ASP A 81 -3.55 -13.75 10.62
CA ASP A 81 -4.40 -12.73 10.00
C ASP A 81 -3.62 -11.42 9.87
N SER A 82 -2.90 -11.03 10.92
CA SER A 82 -1.96 -9.91 10.89
C SER A 82 -0.88 -10.10 9.82
N ALA A 83 -0.36 -11.33 9.66
CA ALA A 83 0.62 -11.65 8.63
C ALA A 83 0.06 -11.48 7.21
N LEU A 84 -1.20 -11.86 6.96
CA LEU A 84 -1.87 -11.68 5.67
C LEU A 84 -2.09 -10.19 5.35
N ILE A 85 -2.48 -9.38 6.34
CA ILE A 85 -2.62 -7.93 6.15
C ILE A 85 -1.26 -7.29 5.84
N LEU A 86 -0.21 -7.64 6.58
CA LEU A 86 1.15 -7.16 6.33
C LEU A 86 1.67 -7.58 4.96
N GLN A 87 1.34 -8.80 4.51
CA GLN A 87 1.63 -9.25 3.15
C GLN A 87 0.94 -8.37 2.11
N ARG A 88 -0.33 -7.99 2.35
CA ARG A 88 -1.09 -7.12 1.45
C ARG A 88 -0.49 -5.71 1.36
N ILE A 89 -0.12 -5.12 2.50
CA ILE A 89 0.54 -3.81 2.56
C ILE A 89 1.88 -3.87 1.80
N LEU A 90 2.71 -4.90 2.05
CA LEU A 90 3.99 -5.07 1.36
C LEU A 90 3.79 -5.20 -0.17
N MET A 91 2.78 -5.94 -0.61
CA MET A 91 2.48 -6.08 -2.04
C MET A 91 2.09 -4.74 -2.67
N HIS A 92 1.26 -3.94 -1.99
CA HIS A 92 0.90 -2.60 -2.45
C HIS A 92 2.12 -1.68 -2.52
N THR A 93 2.99 -1.70 -1.50
CA THR A 93 4.25 -0.93 -1.52
C THR A 93 5.09 -1.29 -2.74
N LEU A 94 5.28 -2.59 -3.02
CA LEU A 94 6.05 -3.04 -4.18
C LEU A 94 5.44 -2.59 -5.52
N ASN A 95 4.10 -2.62 -5.62
CA ASN A 95 3.38 -2.18 -6.82
C ASN A 95 3.52 -0.67 -7.03
N ILE A 96 3.34 0.13 -5.98
CA ILE A 96 3.50 1.59 -6.03
C ILE A 96 4.93 1.95 -6.42
N GLU A 97 5.94 1.34 -5.78
CA GLU A 97 7.35 1.57 -6.14
C GLU A 97 7.66 1.21 -7.58
N LYS A 98 7.06 0.13 -8.09
CA LYS A 98 7.20 -0.25 -9.49
C LYS A 98 6.60 0.82 -10.42
N LYS A 99 5.37 1.26 -10.16
CA LYS A 99 4.71 2.32 -10.93
C LYS A 99 5.53 3.62 -10.92
N VAL A 100 6.03 4.03 -9.75
CA VAL A 100 6.88 5.22 -9.61
C VAL A 100 8.16 5.08 -10.43
N ARG A 101 8.83 3.93 -10.40
CA ARG A 101 10.00 3.68 -11.24
C ARG A 101 9.67 3.75 -12.73
N GLU A 102 8.55 3.17 -13.15
CA GLU A 102 8.11 3.19 -14.56
C GLU A 102 7.81 4.62 -15.03
N MET A 103 7.11 5.43 -14.23
CA MET A 103 6.87 6.84 -14.53
C MET A 103 8.18 7.62 -14.68
N LEU A 104 9.15 7.41 -13.79
CA LEU A 104 10.46 8.07 -13.87
C LEU A 104 11.25 7.65 -15.12
N VAL A 105 11.17 6.38 -15.53
CA VAL A 105 11.83 5.87 -16.74
C VAL A 105 11.18 6.39 -18.02
N ASN A 106 9.85 6.51 -18.04
CA ASN A 106 9.08 6.96 -19.21
C ASN A 106 9.03 8.49 -19.36
N GLY A 107 9.66 9.25 -18.46
CA GLY A 107 9.72 10.71 -18.52
C GLY A 107 8.51 11.43 -17.90
N GLY A 108 7.79 10.77 -16.99
CA GLY A 108 6.68 11.35 -16.24
C GLY A 108 5.32 11.30 -16.94
N VAL A 109 5.18 10.51 -18.02
CA VAL A 109 3.86 10.20 -18.60
C VAL A 109 3.10 9.25 -17.66
N ASP A 110 1.88 9.64 -17.31
CA ASP A 110 0.96 8.81 -16.55
C ASP A 110 0.63 7.57 -17.39
N PRO A 111 0.82 6.34 -16.88
CA PRO A 111 0.46 5.13 -17.62
C PRO A 111 -1.05 5.03 -17.93
N ASP A 112 -1.90 5.80 -17.24
CA ASP A 112 -3.33 5.89 -17.55
C ASP A 112 -3.64 6.94 -18.66
N ASP A 113 -2.65 7.77 -19.04
CA ASP A 113 -2.67 8.58 -20.25
C ASP A 113 -2.17 7.74 -21.45
N GLU A 114 -2.94 6.70 -21.83
CA GLU A 114 -2.76 6.05 -23.13
C GLU A 114 -3.08 7.04 -24.26
N ASP A 115 -2.04 7.71 -24.75
CA ASP A 115 -1.79 8.15 -26.12
C ASP A 115 -3.02 8.33 -27.04
N ASN A 116 -3.64 9.51 -26.98
CA ASN A 116 -4.46 10.03 -28.09
C ASN A 116 -3.64 11.00 -28.96
N SER A 117 -2.47 10.57 -29.43
CA SER A 117 -1.76 11.24 -30.51
C SER A 117 -1.93 10.51 -31.83
N GLU A 118 -3.16 10.49 -32.35
CA GLU A 118 -3.38 10.30 -33.79
C GLU A 118 -2.85 11.53 -34.55
N GLU A 119 -1.59 11.39 -34.96
CA GLU A 119 -0.88 12.14 -35.98
C GLU A 119 -1.74 12.31 -37.24
N ASN A 120 -2.41 13.47 -37.40
CA ASN A 120 -2.95 13.86 -38.72
C ASN A 120 -1.97 14.76 -39.47
N SER A 121 -0.83 14.18 -39.81
CA SER A 121 0.03 14.63 -40.90
C SER A 121 -0.68 14.37 -42.23
N LYS A 122 -1.56 15.28 -42.67
CA LYS A 122 -1.90 15.40 -44.09
C LYS A 122 -1.81 16.84 -44.57
N ALA A 123 -0.66 17.12 -45.15
CA ALA A 123 -0.51 18.09 -46.23
C ALA A 123 -1.53 17.80 -47.34
N ASN A 124 -2.35 18.78 -47.70
CA ASN A 124 -2.53 19.25 -49.07
C ASN A 124 -3.22 20.62 -49.09
#